data_AF-A0A953RR92-F1
#
_entry.id   AF-A0A953RR92-F1
#
_cell.length_a   1.000
_cell.length_b   1.000
_cell.length_c   1.000
_cell.angle_alpha   90.00
_cell.angle_beta   90.00
_cell.angle_gamma   90.00
#
_symmetry.space_group_name_H-M   'P 1'
#
loop_
_entity.id
_entity.type
_entity.pdbx_description
1 polymer ?
#
loop_
_entity_poly.entity_id
_entity_poly.type
_entity_poly.pdbx_seq_one_letter_code
_entity_poly.pdbx_strand_id
1 'polypeptide(L)' 'MPVGTAFHERTFPLCQSLNYREWSGYYAVSVYEVHHEHEYNAIRNAAALIDISPLYKYLITGKDATKLVNRIIT' A
#
# COMPACT_ATOMS: atom_id res chain seq x y z
N MET A 1 14.19 9.56 7.37
CA MET A 1 14.07 8.09 7.50
C MET A 1 12.59 7.73 7.37
N PRO A 2 12.22 6.68 6.63
CA PRO A 2 10.82 6.25 6.54
C PRO A 2 10.25 5.88 7.91
N VAL A 3 8.93 5.88 8.06
CA VAL A 3 8.22 5.46 9.28
C VAL A 3 7.35 4.23 9.01
N GLY A 4 6.90 3.55 10.07
CA GLY A 4 5.96 2.44 9.93
C GLY A 4 4.55 2.93 9.58
N THR A 5 3.81 2.17 8.76
CA THR A 5 2.36 2.32 8.63
C THR A 5 1.66 1.84 9.91
N ALA A 6 0.34 2.04 9.99
CA ALA A 6 -0.47 1.47 11.08
C ALA A 6 -0.39 -0.07 11.16
N PHE A 7 0.01 -0.74 10.08
CA PHE A 7 0.18 -2.20 10.03
C PHE A 7 1.63 -2.66 10.28
N HIS A 8 2.57 -1.73 10.44
CA HIS A 8 4.00 -2.06 10.50
C HIS A 8 4.34 -3.03 11.64
N GLU A 9 3.74 -2.85 12.83
CA GLU A 9 3.95 -3.76 13.95
C GLU A 9 3.56 -5.21 13.60
N ARG A 10 2.50 -5.40 12.79
CA ARG A 10 2.04 -6.72 12.36
C ARG A 10 2.85 -7.28 11.20
N THR A 11 3.24 -6.43 10.24
CA THR A 11 3.94 -6.88 9.03
C THR A 11 5.44 -7.09 9.26
N PHE A 12 6.03 -6.40 10.24
CA PHE A 12 7.45 -6.53 10.61
C PHE A 12 7.88 -7.98 10.91
N PRO A 13 7.24 -8.71 11.84
CA PRO A 13 7.63 -10.10 12.11
C PRO A 13 7.30 -11.08 10.96
N LEU A 14 6.48 -10.67 9.99
CA LEU A 14 6.09 -11.52 8.85
C LEU A 14 7.03 -11.37 7.65
N CYS A 15 7.82 -10.29 7.60
CA CYS A 15 8.77 -10.02 6.51
C CYS A 15 10.05 -10.86 6.65
N GLN A 16 9.94 -12.15 6.36
CA GLN A 16 11.09 -13.08 6.40
C GLN A 16 12.14 -12.76 5.34
N SER A 17 11.74 -12.12 4.24
CA SER A 17 12.62 -11.68 3.16
C SER A 17 13.55 -10.52 3.54
N LEU A 18 13.22 -9.77 4.59
CA LEU A 18 13.82 -8.48 4.95
C LEU A 18 13.75 -7.41 3.84
N ASN A 19 12.91 -7.62 2.81
CA ASN A 19 12.84 -6.77 1.63
C ASN A 19 11.87 -5.60 1.85
N TYR A 20 12.41 -4.50 2.35
CA TYR A 20 11.69 -3.24 2.51
C TYR A 20 12.02 -2.24 1.41
N ARG A 21 11.00 -1.50 0.99
CA ARG A 21 11.11 -0.31 0.16
C ARG A 21 10.59 0.91 0.90
N GLU A 22 11.13 2.06 0.53
CA GLU A 22 10.52 3.34 0.87
C GLU A 22 9.34 3.59 -0.10
N TRP A 23 8.18 3.94 0.45
CA TRP A 23 7.01 4.34 -0.32
C TRP A 23 6.26 5.48 0.38
N SER A 24 6.32 6.68 -0.21
CA SER A 24 5.63 7.87 0.31
C SER A 24 5.99 8.23 1.76
N GLY A 25 7.23 7.98 2.17
CA GLY A 25 7.74 8.18 3.52
C GLY A 25 7.56 6.99 4.46
N TYR A 26 7.04 5.85 3.98
CA TYR A 26 6.78 4.66 4.80
C TYR A 26 7.66 3.47 4.44
N TYR A 27 7.96 2.63 5.42
CA TYR A 27 8.48 1.28 5.19
C TYR A 27 7.35 0.37 4.68
N ALA A 28 7.47 -0.08 3.42
CA ALA A 28 6.55 -1.05 2.83
C ALA A 28 7.31 -2.35 2.51
N VAL A 29 6.70 -3.49 2.82
CA VAL A 29 7.23 -4.81 2.47
C VAL A 29 7.03 -5.05 0.97
N SER A 30 8.10 -5.40 0.26
CA SER A 30 8.03 -5.71 -1.18
C SER A 30 7.61 -7.15 -1.45
N VAL A 31 7.98 -8.08 -0.56
CA VAL A 31 7.67 -9.52 -0.58
C VAL A 31 7.86 -10.06 0.83
N TYR A 32 6.98 -10.90 1.35
CA TYR A 32 7.09 -11.46 2.71
C TYR A 32 8.06 -12.65 2.78
N GLU A 33 8.11 -13.48 1.74
CA GLU A 33 9.03 -14.62 1.59
C GLU A 33 10.19 -14.30 0.63
N VAL A 34 11.14 -15.23 0.42
CA VAL A 34 12.24 -15.03 -0.55
C VAL A 34 11.72 -14.84 -1.98
N HIS A 35 10.61 -15.49 -2.32
CA HIS A 35 9.95 -15.41 -3.62
C HIS A 35 8.47 -15.02 -3.44
N HIS A 36 7.90 -14.38 -4.45
CA HIS A 36 6.52 -13.86 -4.42
C HIS A 36 5.46 -14.88 -4.88
N GLU A 37 5.84 -16.13 -5.16
CA GLU A 37 4.95 -17.12 -5.80
C GLU A 37 3.72 -17.42 -4.95
N HIS A 38 3.88 -17.58 -3.63
CA HIS A 38 2.76 -17.80 -2.72
C HIS A 38 1.83 -16.58 -2.63
N GLU A 39 2.38 -15.36 -2.57
CA GLU A 39 1.59 -14.13 -2.59
C GLU A 39 0.83 -13.98 -3.91
N TYR A 40 1.50 -14.23 -5.03
CA TYR A 40 0.91 -14.19 -6.36
C TYR A 40 -0.22 -15.21 -6.51
N ASN A 41 0.02 -16.46 -6.08
CA ASN A 41 -0.98 -17.51 -6.10
C ASN A 41 -2.17 -17.16 -5.18
N ALA A 42 -1.92 -16.60 -3.99
CA ALA A 42 -2.97 -16.14 -3.10
C ALA A 42 -3.83 -15.03 -3.73
N ILE A 43 -3.21 -14.06 -4.42
CA ILE A 43 -3.93 -13.01 -5.15
C ILE A 43 -4.77 -13.58 -6.30
N ARG A 44 -4.23 -14.57 -7.05
CA ARG A 44 -4.87 -15.10 -8.25
C ARG A 44 -5.94 -16.14 -7.98
N ASN A 45 -5.72 -16.98 -6.98
CA ASN A 45 -6.47 -18.22 -6.79
C ASN A 45 -7.11 -18.33 -5.40
N ALA A 46 -6.87 -17.38 -4.50
CA ALA A 46 -7.45 -17.36 -3.15
C ALA A 46 -7.74 -15.91 -2.71
N ALA A 47 -7.22 -15.51 -1.55
CA ALA A 47 -7.33 -14.14 -1.04
C ALA A 47 -5.98 -13.66 -0.52
N ALA A 48 -5.73 -12.35 -0.64
CA ALA A 48 -4.55 -11.68 -0.14
C ALA A 48 -4.92 -10.32 0.48
N LEU A 49 -4.10 -9.86 1.43
CA LEU A 49 -4.20 -8.53 2.03
C LEU A 49 -2.97 -7.71 1.64
N ILE A 50 -3.18 -6.50 1.14
CA ILE A 50 -2.12 -5.59 0.72
C ILE A 50 -2.24 -4.31 1.55
N ASP A 51 -1.18 -3.97 2.28
CA ASP A 51 -1.11 -2.68 2.96
C ASP A 51 -0.80 -1.56 1.95
N ILE A 52 -1.85 -0.81 1.58
CA ILE A 52 -1.77 0.37 0.73
C ILE A 52 -1.98 1.68 1.52
N SER A 53 -1.79 1.62 2.84
CA SER A 53 -1.88 2.80 3.72
C SER A 53 -0.99 3.97 3.29
N PRO A 54 0.18 3.78 2.65
CA PRO A 54 0.99 4.91 2.15
C PRO A 54 0.37 5.72 1.00
N LEU A 55 -0.67 5.22 0.32
CA LEU A 55 -1.37 6.02 -0.71
C LEU A 55 -2.06 7.23 -0.08
N TYR A 56 -2.13 8.35 -0.80
CA TYR A 56 -2.92 9.49 -0.35
C TYR A 56 -4.41 9.23 -0.51
N LYS A 57 -5.20 9.62 0.50
CA LYS A 57 -6.66 9.58 0.46
C LYS A 57 -7.17 11.01 0.61
N TYR A 58 -7.90 11.49 -0.39
CA TYR A 58 -8.44 12.85 -0.42
C TYR A 58 -9.96 12.82 -0.44
N LEU A 59 -10.58 13.68 0.37
CA LEU A 59 -12.01 13.97 0.32
C LEU A 59 -12.17 15.41 -0.18
N ILE A 60 -12.77 15.58 -1.36
CA ILE A 60 -13.01 16.89 -1.97
C ILE A 60 -14.50 17.20 -1.83
N THR A 61 -14.84 18.36 -1.24
CA THR A 61 -16.22 18.76 -0.98
C THR A 61 -16.48 20.21 -1.41
N GLY A 62 -17.75 20.58 -1.55
CA GLY A 62 -18.19 21.92 -1.96
C GLY A 62 -18.95 21.94 -3.28
N LYS A 63 -19.64 23.05 -3.55
CA LYS A 63 -20.54 23.23 -4.70
C LYS A 63 -19.88 22.92 -6.05
N ASP A 64 -18.60 23.25 -6.19
CA ASP A 64 -17.85 23.10 -7.45
C ASP A 64 -16.86 21.93 -7.43
N ALA A 65 -16.95 21.00 -6.45
CA ALA A 65 -16.03 19.87 -6.32
C ALA A 65 -15.93 19.02 -7.60
N THR A 66 -17.07 18.68 -8.22
CA THR A 66 -17.10 17.91 -9.48
C THR A 66 -16.44 18.66 -10.63
N LYS A 67 -16.64 19.99 -10.72
CA LYS A 67 -16.00 20.80 -11.78
C LYS A 67 -14.48 20.81 -11.63
N LEU A 68 -14.00 20.90 -10.39
CA LEU A 68 -12.56 20.82 -10.10
C LEU A 68 -11.99 19.47 -10.51
N VAL A 69 -12.62 18.37 -10.09
CA VAL A 69 -12.14 17.01 -10.42
C VAL A 69 -12.12 16.79 -11.93
N ASN A 70 -13.19 17.17 -12.64
CA ASN A 70 -13.28 17.06 -14.11
C ASN A 70 -12.27 17.93 -14.86
N ARG A 71 -11.73 18.98 -14.23
CA ARG A 71 -10.66 19.80 -14.82
C ARG A 71 -9.29 19.15 -14.66
N ILE A 72 -9.07 18.38 -13.59
CA ILE A 72 -7.77 17.79 -13.24
C ILE A 72 -7.59 16.40 -13.87
N ILE A 73 -8.67 15.61 -13.91
CA ILE A 73 -8.67 14.22 -14.37
C ILE A 73 -9.15 14.17 -15.83
N THR A 74 -8.46 13.38 -16.66
CA THR A 74 -8.78 13.14 -18.08
C THR A 74 -9.58 11.86 -18.30
#